data_AF-A0A962CDU5-F1
#
_entry.id   AF-A0A962CDU5-F1
#
_cell.length_a   1.000
_cell.length_b   1.000
_cell.length_c   1.000
_cell.angle_alpha   90.00
_cell.angle_beta   90.00
_cell.angle_gamma   90.00
#
_symmetry.space_group_name_H-M   'P 1'
#
loop_
_entity.id
_entity.type
_entity.pdbx_description
1 polymer ?
#
loop_
_entity_poly.entity_id
_entity_poly.type
_entity_poly.pdbx_seq_one_letter_code
_entity_poly.pdbx_strand_id
1 'polypeptide(L)'
;YQAGKVILVRHDPGAPTNGHGSIGTINTHFRTFHKPMGVAVQGSRLAIGGQKTVWELHNMPALARKLEPVNKHDACYLPRRIHITGDIDIHEMAYDADGELWLVNTRFGCLCTLDAAHSFTPRWRPPFVSAYAPEDRCHLNGLAMVEGRPKYVTVLGATDTAGGWRANKASGGLLMDIETNQILLRGLSMPHSP
;
A
#
# COMPACT_ATOMS: atom_id res chain seq x y z
N TYR A 1 -6.81 16.14 1.88
CA TYR A 1 -7.39 15.97 0.54
C TYR A 1 -6.59 14.87 -0.15
N GLN A 2 -7.21 13.75 -0.49
CA GLN A 2 -6.58 12.73 -1.31
C GLN A 2 -7.25 12.76 -2.68
N ALA A 3 -6.48 12.74 -3.77
CA ALA A 3 -7.01 12.93 -5.12
C ALA A 3 -7.96 11.82 -5.59
N GLY A 4 -8.05 10.68 -4.86
CA GLY A 4 -8.84 9.53 -5.29
C GLY A 4 -8.28 8.87 -6.56
N LYS A 5 -6.98 9.07 -6.84
CA LYS A 5 -6.32 8.59 -8.05
C LYS A 5 -5.15 7.69 -7.69
N VAL A 6 -5.03 6.60 -8.44
CA VAL A 6 -3.76 5.89 -8.65
C VAL A 6 -3.21 6.38 -9.98
N ILE A 7 -1.93 6.76 -10.00
CA ILE A 7 -1.24 7.25 -11.19
C ILE A 7 -0.29 6.14 -11.63
N LEU A 8 -0.57 5.56 -12.80
CA LEU A 8 0.34 4.65 -13.47
C LEU A 8 1.23 5.47 -14.39
N VAL A 9 2.54 5.29 -14.26
CA VAL A 9 3.55 6.03 -15.02
C VAL A 9 4.33 5.05 -15.89
N ARG A 10 4.48 5.36 -17.17
CA ARG A 10 5.30 4.57 -18.10
C ARG A 10 6.14 5.48 -19.00
N HIS A 11 7.27 4.97 -19.46
CA HIS A 11 8.03 5.60 -20.54
C HIS A 11 7.30 5.39 -21.87
N ASP A 12 7.26 6.43 -22.69
CA ASP A 12 6.67 6.41 -24.02
C ASP A 12 7.72 6.90 -25.01
N PRO A 13 8.37 6.00 -25.77
CA PRO A 13 9.54 6.35 -26.57
C PRO A 13 9.25 7.36 -27.69
N GLY A 14 7.99 7.73 -27.94
CA GLY A 14 7.60 8.58 -29.06
C GLY A 14 7.64 7.83 -30.40
N ALA A 15 7.06 8.43 -31.44
CA ALA A 15 7.21 7.90 -32.79
C ALA A 15 8.61 8.23 -33.35
N PRO A 16 9.21 7.37 -34.18
CA PRO A 16 10.40 7.73 -34.93
C PRO A 16 10.13 8.98 -35.77
N THR A 17 11.02 9.98 -35.72
CA THR A 17 10.97 11.12 -36.64
C THR A 17 12.07 10.97 -37.70
N ASN A 18 11.85 11.50 -38.91
CA ASN A 18 12.77 11.34 -40.03
C ASN A 18 14.17 11.92 -39.69
N GLY A 19 15.12 11.03 -39.38
CA GLY A 19 16.54 11.36 -39.23
C GLY A 19 16.96 11.95 -37.88
N HIS A 20 16.05 12.18 -36.95
CA HIS A 20 16.35 12.59 -35.58
C HIS A 20 15.73 11.57 -34.61
N GLY A 21 16.52 11.07 -33.66
CA GLY A 21 16.05 10.11 -32.64
C GLY A 21 14.75 10.61 -31.97
N SER A 22 13.90 9.68 -31.52
CA SER A 22 12.65 10.05 -30.87
C SER A 22 12.92 10.69 -29.50
N ILE A 23 12.23 11.80 -29.20
CA ILE A 23 12.22 12.36 -27.85
C ILE A 23 11.21 11.55 -27.04
N GLY A 24 11.71 10.69 -26.15
CA GLY A 24 10.88 9.96 -25.21
C GLY A 24 10.07 10.90 -24.32
N THR A 25 8.85 10.50 -24.01
CA THR A 25 7.94 11.21 -23.11
C THR A 25 7.55 10.32 -21.93
N ILE A 26 6.98 10.91 -20.90
CA ILE A 26 6.36 10.17 -19.80
C ILE A 26 4.85 10.16 -20.04
N ASN A 27 4.28 8.97 -20.11
CA ASN A 27 2.83 8.81 -20.13
C ASN A 27 2.32 8.58 -18.71
N THR A 28 1.28 9.33 -18.33
CA THR A 28 0.58 9.17 -17.06
C THR A 28 -0.84 8.71 -17.33
N HIS A 29 -1.24 7.62 -16.67
CA HIS A 29 -2.59 7.08 -16.73
C HIS A 29 -3.24 7.13 -15.35
N PHE A 30 -4.31 7.91 -15.25
CA PHE A 30 -5.01 8.18 -14.00
C PHE A 30 -6.19 7.23 -13.85
N ARG A 31 -6.21 6.44 -12.77
CA ARG A 31 -7.33 5.55 -12.43
C ARG A 31 -7.97 5.98 -11.14
N THR A 32 -9.28 6.14 -11.16
CA THR A 32 -10.04 6.50 -9.97
C THR A 32 -10.26 5.27 -9.10
N PHE A 33 -9.92 5.39 -7.83
CA PHE A 33 -10.28 4.46 -6.77
C PHE A 33 -10.78 5.27 -5.59
N HIS A 34 -11.62 4.68 -4.73
CA HIS A 34 -12.08 5.39 -3.54
C HIS A 34 -10.99 5.33 -2.48
N LYS A 35 -10.39 6.48 -2.15
CA LYS A 35 -9.32 6.66 -1.17
C LYS A 35 -8.12 5.67 -1.31
N PRO A 36 -7.42 5.57 -2.47
CA PRO A 36 -6.35 4.58 -2.67
C PRO A 36 -5.09 4.98 -1.90
N MET A 37 -4.77 4.27 -0.82
CA MET A 37 -3.68 4.67 0.08
C MET A 37 -2.55 3.64 0.14
N GLY A 38 -2.85 2.35 -0.09
CA GLY A 38 -1.84 1.30 -0.22
C GLY A 38 -1.72 0.78 -1.66
N VAL A 39 -0.51 0.40 -2.06
CA VAL A 39 -0.25 -0.29 -3.34
C VAL A 39 0.82 -1.37 -3.14
N ALA A 40 0.60 -2.57 -3.68
CA ALA A 40 1.58 -3.65 -3.64
C ALA A 40 1.70 -4.33 -5.00
N VAL A 41 2.91 -4.77 -5.35
CA VAL A 41 3.18 -5.48 -6.61
C VAL A 41 3.95 -6.77 -6.31
N GLN A 42 3.56 -7.87 -6.95
CA GLN A 42 4.34 -9.10 -6.96
C GLN A 42 4.16 -9.83 -8.30
N GLY A 43 5.25 -9.89 -9.07
CA GLY A 43 5.21 -10.40 -10.44
C GLY A 43 4.22 -9.60 -11.30
N SER A 44 3.23 -10.28 -11.86
CA SER A 44 2.16 -9.67 -12.67
C SER A 44 0.96 -9.18 -11.86
N ARG A 45 0.97 -9.30 -10.53
CA ARG A 45 -0.13 -8.91 -9.64
C ARG A 45 0.08 -7.49 -9.11
N LEU A 46 -0.98 -6.70 -9.13
CA LEU A 46 -1.07 -5.37 -8.55
C LEU A 46 -2.23 -5.36 -7.56
N ALA A 47 -1.97 -5.05 -6.29
CA ALA A 47 -2.99 -4.79 -5.30
C ALA A 47 -3.12 -3.29 -5.02
N ILE A 48 -4.36 -2.80 -4.89
CA ILE A 48 -4.66 -1.41 -4.55
C ILE A 48 -5.62 -1.39 -3.36
N GLY A 49 -5.16 -0.84 -2.23
CA GLY A 49 -5.95 -0.66 -1.03
C GLY A 49 -6.72 0.66 -1.09
N GLY A 50 -8.04 0.58 -1.19
CA GLY A 50 -8.96 1.71 -1.12
C GLY A 50 -9.64 1.80 0.24
N GLN A 51 -10.60 2.74 0.38
CA GLN A 51 -11.24 3.03 1.66
C GLN A 51 -11.87 1.79 2.33
N LYS A 52 -12.55 0.94 1.55
CA LYS A 52 -13.29 -0.23 2.05
C LYS A 52 -13.02 -1.49 1.25
N THR A 53 -12.03 -1.45 0.37
CA THR A 53 -11.80 -2.50 -0.63
C THR A 53 -10.34 -2.69 -0.90
N VAL A 54 -9.93 -3.92 -1.17
CA VAL A 54 -8.66 -4.22 -1.82
C VAL A 54 -8.95 -4.77 -3.20
N TRP A 55 -8.39 -4.12 -4.21
CA TRP A 55 -8.48 -4.56 -5.60
C TRP A 55 -7.24 -5.34 -5.96
N GLU A 56 -7.40 -6.54 -6.51
CA GLU A 56 -6.33 -7.32 -7.10
C GLU A 56 -6.49 -7.30 -8.62
N LEU A 57 -5.47 -6.81 -9.32
CA LEU A 57 -5.40 -6.74 -10.77
C LEU A 57 -4.24 -7.56 -11.28
N HIS A 58 -4.41 -8.23 -12.41
CA HIS A 58 -3.38 -9.04 -13.04
C HIS A 58 -3.04 -8.49 -14.42
N ASN A 59 -1.74 -8.38 -14.71
CA ASN A 59 -1.27 -8.01 -16.04
C ASN A 59 -1.57 -9.14 -17.05
N MET A 60 -2.14 -8.78 -18.19
CA MET A 60 -2.50 -9.66 -19.30
C MET A 60 -1.79 -9.20 -20.59
N PRO A 61 -0.51 -9.56 -20.82
CA PRO A 61 0.25 -9.10 -21.99
C PRO A 61 -0.37 -9.50 -23.34
N ALA A 62 -1.07 -10.63 -23.39
CA ALA A 62 -1.79 -11.06 -24.59
C ALA A 62 -2.92 -10.08 -24.99
N LEU A 63 -3.54 -9.41 -24.01
CA LEU A 63 -4.54 -8.39 -24.27
C LEU A 63 -3.90 -7.04 -24.59
N ALA A 64 -2.81 -6.67 -23.89
CA ALA A 64 -2.08 -5.43 -24.16
C ALA A 64 -1.69 -5.29 -25.64
N ARG A 65 -1.25 -6.39 -26.27
CA ARG A 65 -0.89 -6.45 -27.71
C ARG A 65 -2.06 -6.25 -28.67
N LYS A 66 -3.30 -6.42 -28.22
CA LYS A 66 -4.53 -6.24 -29.01
C LYS A 66 -5.19 -4.88 -28.77
N LEU A 67 -4.66 -4.07 -27.85
CA LEU A 67 -5.19 -2.75 -27.58
C LEU A 67 -4.70 -1.77 -28.65
N GLU A 68 -5.64 -0.96 -29.14
CA GLU A 68 -5.28 0.18 -29.97
C GLU A 68 -4.77 1.36 -29.13
N PRO A 69 -3.80 2.14 -29.63
CA PRO A 69 -3.02 1.88 -30.84
C PRO A 69 -2.10 0.66 -30.66
N VAL A 70 -1.97 -0.17 -31.72
CA VAL A 70 -1.05 -1.33 -31.72
C VAL A 70 0.35 -0.91 -31.24
N ASN A 71 0.96 -1.73 -30.39
CA ASN A 71 2.30 -1.52 -29.79
C ASN A 71 2.45 -0.26 -28.91
N LYS A 72 1.35 0.37 -28.47
CA LYS A 72 1.41 1.53 -27.57
C LYS A 72 1.46 1.18 -26.09
N HIS A 73 0.89 0.03 -25.70
CA HIS A 73 0.70 -0.37 -24.31
C HIS A 73 1.67 -1.49 -23.93
N ASP A 74 2.35 -1.37 -22.80
CA ASP A 74 3.30 -2.33 -22.24
C ASP A 74 2.67 -3.32 -21.25
N ALA A 75 1.54 -2.94 -20.64
CA ALA A 75 0.78 -3.77 -19.73
C ALA A 75 -0.73 -3.53 -19.86
N CYS A 76 -1.51 -4.55 -19.52
CA CYS A 76 -2.97 -4.46 -19.41
C CYS A 76 -3.42 -5.14 -18.12
N TYR A 77 -3.66 -4.36 -17.08
CA TYR A 77 -4.10 -4.87 -15.79
C TYR A 77 -5.62 -5.02 -15.74
N LEU A 78 -6.10 -6.25 -15.52
CA LEU A 78 -7.52 -6.56 -15.36
C LEU A 78 -7.83 -6.88 -13.90
N PRO A 79 -8.92 -6.33 -13.32
CA PRO A 79 -9.41 -6.74 -12.02
C PRO A 79 -9.72 -8.25 -12.00
N ARG A 80 -9.19 -8.96 -11.01
CA ARG A 80 -9.43 -10.39 -10.77
C ARG A 80 -10.19 -10.64 -9.47
N ARG A 81 -10.00 -9.78 -8.47
CA ARG A 81 -10.70 -9.84 -7.19
C ARG A 81 -10.91 -8.43 -6.65
N ILE A 82 -12.04 -8.25 -5.98
CA ILE A 82 -12.30 -7.10 -5.12
C ILE A 82 -12.70 -7.68 -3.77
N HIS A 83 -11.87 -7.45 -2.76
CA HIS A 83 -12.11 -7.89 -1.40
C HIS A 83 -12.69 -6.75 -0.59
N ILE A 84 -13.76 -6.98 0.17
CA ILE A 84 -14.36 -5.95 1.03
C ILE A 84 -13.73 -6.04 2.42
N THR A 85 -13.12 -4.96 2.87
CA THR A 85 -12.44 -4.89 4.17
C THR A 85 -13.24 -4.16 5.24
N GLY A 86 -14.22 -3.34 4.83
CA GLY A 86 -14.72 -2.26 5.68
C GLY A 86 -13.68 -1.12 5.81
N ASP A 87 -14.03 -0.09 6.59
CA ASP A 87 -13.18 1.10 6.77
C ASP A 87 -12.07 0.82 7.78
N ILE A 88 -11.03 0.11 7.35
CA ILE A 88 -9.84 -0.23 8.15
C ILE A 88 -8.70 0.78 7.99
N ASP A 89 -8.91 1.79 7.15
CA ASP A 89 -7.96 2.87 6.87
C ASP A 89 -6.58 2.33 6.43
N ILE A 90 -6.55 1.59 5.32
CA ILE A 90 -5.33 0.96 4.77
C ILE A 90 -4.31 2.05 4.43
N HIS A 91 -3.06 1.95 4.89
CA HIS A 91 -1.99 2.91 4.56
C HIS A 91 -0.83 2.31 3.76
N GLU A 92 -0.45 1.07 4.02
CA GLU A 92 0.64 0.39 3.31
C GLU A 92 0.26 -1.08 3.09
N MET A 93 0.78 -1.69 2.02
CA MET A 93 0.56 -3.09 1.72
C MET A 93 1.81 -3.71 1.08
N ALA A 94 2.06 -4.98 1.36
CA ALA A 94 3.13 -5.72 0.70
C ALA A 94 2.81 -7.21 0.60
N TYR A 95 3.27 -7.86 -0.45
CA TYR A 95 3.24 -9.32 -0.54
C TYR A 95 4.45 -9.91 0.19
N ASP A 96 4.24 -11.01 0.90
CA ASP A 96 5.32 -11.83 1.43
C ASP A 96 5.86 -12.83 0.39
N ALA A 97 6.83 -13.66 0.79
CA ALA A 97 7.46 -14.65 -0.08
C ALA A 97 6.48 -15.71 -0.60
N ASP A 98 5.45 -16.04 0.18
CA ASP A 98 4.41 -17.03 -0.16
C ASP A 98 3.28 -16.39 -0.98
N GLY A 99 3.31 -15.07 -1.15
CA GLY A 99 2.34 -14.30 -1.90
C GLY A 99 1.05 -13.99 -1.13
N GLU A 100 1.09 -14.09 0.21
CA GLU A 100 0.05 -13.54 1.07
C GLU A 100 0.21 -12.02 1.12
N LEU A 101 -0.91 -11.29 1.01
CA LEU A 101 -0.93 -9.84 1.06
C LEU A 101 -1.07 -9.37 2.51
N TRP A 102 -0.05 -8.67 2.99
CA TRP A 102 -0.04 -8.00 4.29
C TRP A 102 -0.47 -6.55 4.13
N LEU A 103 -1.23 -6.06 5.11
CA LEU A 103 -1.77 -4.71 5.13
C LEU A 103 -1.49 -4.04 6.46
N VAL A 104 -1.18 -2.75 6.41
CA VAL A 104 -1.32 -1.86 7.56
C VAL A 104 -2.79 -1.51 7.72
N ASN A 105 -3.38 -1.98 8.82
CA ASN A 105 -4.70 -1.60 9.28
C ASN A 105 -4.55 -0.50 10.35
N THR A 106 -4.52 0.74 9.88
CA THR A 106 -4.27 1.92 10.74
C THR A 106 -5.39 2.10 11.75
N ARG A 107 -6.65 1.86 11.35
CA ARG A 107 -7.78 2.04 12.25
C ARG A 107 -7.71 1.12 13.48
N PHE A 108 -7.22 -0.11 13.31
CA PHE A 108 -7.04 -1.07 14.41
C PHE A 108 -5.61 -1.11 14.97
N GLY A 109 -4.70 -0.29 14.43
CA GLY A 109 -3.30 -0.21 14.89
C GLY A 109 -2.53 -1.53 14.73
N CYS A 110 -2.79 -2.28 13.66
CA CYS A 110 -2.24 -3.62 13.48
C CYS A 110 -1.83 -3.92 12.03
N LEU A 111 -0.97 -4.92 11.86
CA LEU A 111 -0.81 -5.61 10.59
C LEU A 111 -1.87 -6.70 10.49
N CYS A 112 -2.46 -6.87 9.32
CA CYS A 112 -3.43 -7.92 9.04
C CYS A 112 -3.23 -8.52 7.65
N THR A 113 -3.86 -9.68 7.42
CA THR A 113 -4.02 -10.28 6.09
C THR A 113 -5.51 -10.40 5.76
N LEU A 114 -5.84 -10.55 4.48
CA LEU A 114 -7.23 -10.64 4.02
C LEU A 114 -7.85 -11.98 4.40
N ASP A 115 -9.09 -11.95 4.89
CA ASP A 115 -9.84 -13.17 5.22
C ASP A 115 -11.25 -13.10 4.61
N ALA A 116 -11.68 -14.20 3.99
CA ALA A 116 -12.93 -14.25 3.25
C ALA A 116 -14.17 -14.26 4.16
N ALA A 117 -14.06 -14.77 5.39
CA ALA A 117 -15.18 -14.88 6.33
C ALA A 117 -15.31 -13.64 7.24
N HIS A 118 -14.19 -13.01 7.60
CA HIS A 118 -14.12 -11.94 8.59
C HIS A 118 -13.63 -10.60 8.03
N SER A 119 -13.49 -10.48 6.71
CA SER A 119 -12.86 -9.35 6.01
C SER A 119 -11.34 -9.28 6.17
N PHE A 120 -10.80 -9.47 7.38
CA PHE A 120 -9.35 -9.52 7.64
C PHE A 120 -9.04 -10.30 8.91
N THR A 121 -7.79 -10.77 9.04
CA THR A 121 -7.26 -11.40 10.25
C THR A 121 -6.08 -10.58 10.78
N PRO A 122 -6.15 -10.01 12.00
CA PRO A 122 -4.98 -9.38 12.62
C PRO A 122 -3.84 -10.38 12.82
N ARG A 123 -2.61 -9.97 12.51
CA ARG A 123 -1.40 -10.80 12.60
C ARG A 123 -0.40 -10.28 13.62
N TRP A 124 -0.32 -8.96 13.75
CA TRP A 124 0.62 -8.34 14.69
C TRP A 124 0.12 -6.94 15.09
N ARG A 125 0.42 -6.51 16.31
CA ARG A 125 0.26 -5.13 16.77
C ARG A 125 1.46 -4.73 17.63
N PRO A 126 1.77 -3.43 17.75
CA PRO A 126 2.74 -2.98 18.72
C PRO A 126 2.35 -3.44 20.14
N PRO A 127 3.32 -3.82 21.00
CA PRO A 127 3.02 -4.36 22.32
C PRO A 127 2.29 -3.35 23.24
N PHE A 128 2.51 -2.05 23.02
CA PHE A 128 1.87 -0.98 23.79
C PHE A 128 0.40 -0.72 23.41
N VAL A 129 -0.11 -1.26 22.29
CA VAL A 129 -1.53 -1.14 21.92
C VAL A 129 -2.30 -2.27 22.59
N SER A 130 -3.13 -2.01 23.61
CA SER A 130 -3.68 -3.09 24.47
C SER A 130 -4.68 -4.02 23.77
N ALA A 131 -5.46 -3.51 22.82
CA ALA A 131 -6.53 -4.25 22.16
C ALA A 131 -6.74 -3.83 20.69
N TYR A 132 -7.33 -4.74 19.90
CA TYR A 132 -7.81 -4.43 18.56
C TYR A 132 -9.12 -3.66 18.67
N ALA A 133 -9.04 -2.33 18.60
CA ALA A 133 -10.19 -1.43 18.61
C ALA A 133 -10.08 -0.43 17.45
N PRO A 134 -11.19 -0.04 16.81
CA PRO A 134 -11.21 0.86 15.65
C PRO A 134 -10.98 2.33 16.05
N GLU A 135 -9.90 2.59 16.77
CA GLU A 135 -9.64 3.83 17.50
C GLU A 135 -8.39 4.58 17.01
N ASP A 136 -7.65 4.02 16.04
CA ASP A 136 -6.47 4.67 15.45
C ASP A 136 -5.52 5.16 16.56
N ARG A 137 -5.15 4.25 17.48
CA ARG A 137 -4.48 4.62 18.74
C ARG A 137 -3.07 5.15 18.53
N CYS A 138 -2.31 4.52 17.64
CA CYS A 138 -0.89 4.84 17.37
C CYS A 138 -0.63 5.34 15.94
N HIS A 139 -1.62 5.24 15.06
CA HIS A 139 -1.49 5.42 13.61
C HIS A 139 -0.33 4.61 13.02
N LEU A 140 -0.48 3.29 13.02
CA LEU A 140 0.40 2.42 12.24
C LEU A 140 0.26 2.82 10.77
N ASN A 141 1.38 3.11 10.10
CA ASN A 141 1.37 3.77 8.80
C ASN A 141 2.10 2.94 7.74
N GLY A 142 3.37 2.64 7.97
CA GLY A 142 4.22 1.93 7.01
C GLY A 142 4.61 0.53 7.41
N LEU A 143 5.04 -0.23 6.42
CA LEU A 143 5.50 -1.61 6.50
C LEU A 143 6.68 -1.79 5.52
N ALA A 144 7.78 -2.37 5.98
CA ALA A 144 8.85 -2.88 5.13
C ALA A 144 8.98 -4.39 5.29
N MET A 145 9.18 -5.05 4.16
CA MET A 145 9.47 -6.48 4.07
C MET A 145 10.98 -6.69 3.96
N VAL A 146 11.51 -7.69 4.66
CA VAL A 146 12.90 -8.16 4.52
C VAL A 146 12.86 -9.65 4.25
N GLU A 147 13.53 -10.09 3.18
CA GLU A 147 13.52 -11.50 2.74
C GLU A 147 12.11 -12.07 2.60
N GLY A 148 11.19 -11.24 2.09
CA GLY A 148 9.79 -11.61 1.90
C GLY A 148 9.01 -11.83 3.19
N ARG A 149 9.42 -11.26 4.32
CA ARG A 149 8.68 -11.31 5.60
C ARG A 149 8.47 -9.89 6.15
N PRO A 150 7.33 -9.59 6.82
CA PRO A 150 7.16 -8.33 7.53
C PRO A 150 8.30 -8.13 8.53
N LYS A 151 9.03 -7.01 8.43
CA LYS A 151 10.19 -6.76 9.30
C LYS A 151 10.11 -5.45 10.08
N TYR A 152 9.78 -4.34 9.41
CA TYR A 152 9.73 -3.03 10.07
C TYR A 152 8.40 -2.35 9.86
N VAL A 153 7.99 -1.55 10.83
CA VAL A 153 6.83 -0.67 10.72
C VAL A 153 7.13 0.73 11.21
N THR A 154 6.34 1.69 10.73
CA THR A 154 6.29 3.04 11.29
C THR A 154 4.95 3.30 11.97
N VAL A 155 4.99 4.01 13.09
CA VAL A 155 3.81 4.55 13.78
C VAL A 155 3.98 6.05 14.00
N LEU A 156 2.89 6.80 14.14
CA LEU A 156 2.96 8.23 14.48
C LEU A 156 3.09 8.51 15.98
N GLY A 157 2.86 7.51 16.84
CA GLY A 157 3.06 7.65 18.28
C GLY A 157 2.97 6.33 19.04
N ALA A 158 3.74 6.20 20.13
CA ALA A 158 3.56 5.12 21.11
C ALA A 158 2.41 5.46 22.08
N THR A 159 1.18 5.33 21.58
CA THR A 159 -0.03 5.66 22.34
C THR A 159 -1.06 4.55 22.26
N ASP A 160 -1.80 4.36 23.35
CA ASP A 160 -2.90 3.38 23.47
C ASP A 160 -4.26 4.06 23.71
N THR A 161 -4.33 5.38 23.48
CA THR A 161 -5.54 6.19 23.57
C THR A 161 -6.07 6.44 22.18
N ALA A 162 -7.40 6.44 22.01
CA ALA A 162 -8.05 6.76 20.74
C ALA A 162 -7.48 8.05 20.13
N GLY A 163 -6.89 7.94 18.95
CA GLY A 163 -6.26 9.04 18.23
C GLY A 163 -5.09 9.74 18.92
N GLY A 164 -4.48 9.14 19.96
CA GLY A 164 -3.50 9.78 20.84
C GLY A 164 -2.26 10.34 20.14
N TRP A 165 -1.87 9.74 19.02
CA TRP A 165 -0.74 10.18 18.18
C TRP A 165 -0.87 11.63 17.69
N ARG A 166 -2.10 12.18 17.58
CA ARG A 166 -2.33 13.53 17.05
C ARG A 166 -1.62 14.62 17.83
N ALA A 167 -1.51 14.46 19.16
CA ALA A 167 -0.94 15.47 20.05
C ALA A 167 0.54 15.75 19.75
N ASN A 168 1.30 14.74 19.32
CA ASN A 168 2.74 14.87 19.05
C ASN A 168 3.16 14.35 17.67
N LYS A 169 2.30 14.43 16.66
CA LYS A 169 2.56 13.85 15.32
C LYS A 169 3.85 14.34 14.62
N ALA A 170 4.38 15.50 15.03
CA ALA A 170 5.59 16.09 14.45
C ALA A 170 6.90 15.48 14.98
N SER A 171 6.87 14.79 16.13
CA SER A 171 8.07 14.18 16.74
C SER A 171 7.79 12.88 17.50
N GLY A 172 6.55 12.40 17.50
CA GLY A 172 6.14 11.19 18.20
C GLY A 172 6.41 9.91 17.41
N GLY A 173 6.74 10.02 16.12
CA GLY A 173 6.85 8.89 15.23
C GLY A 173 8.01 7.96 15.55
N LEU A 174 7.80 6.68 15.29
CA LEU A 174 8.73 5.59 15.63
C LEU A 174 8.96 4.68 14.43
N LEU A 175 10.14 4.07 14.38
CA LEU A 175 10.44 2.88 13.58
C LEU A 175 10.56 1.69 14.54
N MET A 176 9.88 0.58 14.24
CA MET A 176 9.90 -0.62 15.08
C MET A 176 10.25 -1.87 14.28
N ASP A 177 10.96 -2.79 14.93
CA ASP A 177 11.16 -4.16 14.47
C ASP A 177 9.99 -5.04 14.93
N ILE A 178 9.36 -5.75 14.01
CA ILE A 178 8.19 -6.60 14.26
C ILE A 178 8.56 -7.86 15.06
N GLU A 179 9.72 -8.46 14.78
CA GLU A 179 10.14 -9.73 15.37
C GLU A 179 10.55 -9.55 16.84
N THR A 180 11.26 -8.46 17.14
CA THR A 180 11.76 -8.19 18.50
C THR A 180 10.88 -7.22 19.29
N ASN A 181 9.90 -6.58 18.63
CA ASN A 181 9.09 -5.49 19.17
C ASN A 181 9.90 -4.27 19.65
N GLN A 182 11.17 -4.15 19.24
CA GLN A 182 12.02 -3.06 19.65
C GLN A 182 11.73 -1.79 18.85
N ILE A 183 11.82 -0.64 19.54
CA ILE A 183 11.80 0.68 18.91
C ILE A 183 13.22 1.01 18.47
N LEU A 184 13.45 1.05 17.16
CA LEU A 184 14.76 1.28 16.56
C LEU A 184 15.08 2.77 16.44
N LEU A 185 14.07 3.58 16.08
CA LEU A 185 14.19 5.04 15.97
C LEU A 185 12.99 5.73 16.61
N ARG A 186 13.22 6.95 17.11
CA ARG A 186 12.24 7.83 17.74
C ARG A 186 12.37 9.23 17.14
N GLY A 187 11.38 10.09 17.38
CA GLY A 187 11.47 11.48 16.96
C GLY A 187 11.06 11.72 15.52
N LEU A 188 10.52 10.72 14.82
CA LEU A 188 10.20 10.85 13.40
C LEU A 188 8.99 11.77 13.22
N SER A 189 9.10 12.69 12.27
CA SER A 189 7.99 13.57 11.89
C SER A 189 7.12 12.89 10.86
N MET A 190 5.91 12.53 11.27
CA MET A 190 4.92 11.89 10.40
C MET A 190 5.48 10.77 9.49
N PRO A 191 6.16 9.73 10.01
CA PRO A 191 6.73 8.69 9.17
C PRO A 191 5.64 7.90 8.43
N HIS A 192 5.78 7.78 7.09
CA HIS A 192 4.84 7.06 6.23
C HIS A 192 5.36 5.68 5.83
N SER A 193 6.53 5.59 5.18
CA SER A 193 7.14 4.31 4.81
C SER A 193 8.52 4.17 5.50
N PRO A 194 8.84 3.01 6.10
CA PRO A 194 10.16 2.67 6.64
C PRO A 194 11.19 2.34 5.56
#